data_AF-A0AAD9BZK7-F1
#
_entry.id   AF-A0AAD9BZK7-F1
#
_cell.length_a   1.000
_cell.length_b   1.000
_cell.length_c   1.000
_cell.angle_alpha   90.00
_cell.angle_beta   90.00
_cell.angle_gamma   90.00
#
_symmetry.space_group_name_H-M   'P 1'
#
loop_
_entity.id
_entity.type
_entity.pdbx_description
1 polymer ?
#
loop_
_entity_poly.entity_id
_entity_poly.type
_entity_poly.pdbx_seq_one_letter_code
_entity_poly.pdbx_strand_id
1 'polypeptide(L)'
;MTRASSFHDQQKKNRRAAPSAEFSVDRSRHLMSFLTMLGPSPDWNVGLSAEDLCTKECGWVQRVVQDMIPWDAGTDSGVSYE
;
A
#
# COMPACT_ATOMS: atom_id res chain seq x y z
N MET A 1 -34.56 12.89 18.00
CA MET A 1 -34.28 11.83 17.01
C MET A 1 -33.15 12.32 16.10
N THR A 2 -31.92 11.87 16.34
CA THR A 2 -30.79 12.10 15.43
C THR A 2 -30.08 10.77 15.27
N ARG A 3 -30.13 10.23 14.05
CA ARG A 3 -29.63 8.90 13.69
C ARG A 3 -28.12 9.03 13.45
N ALA A 4 -27.31 8.60 14.41
CA ALA A 4 -25.89 8.35 14.16
C ALA A 4 -25.81 7.10 13.26
N SER A 5 -25.52 7.29 11.98
CA SER A 5 -25.16 6.16 11.12
C SER A 5 -23.75 5.74 11.50
N SER A 6 -23.65 4.78 12.41
CA SER A 6 -22.42 4.04 12.66
C SER A 6 -22.07 3.31 11.37
N PHE A 7 -21.09 3.81 10.62
CA PHE A 7 -20.36 2.97 9.68
C PHE A 7 -19.82 1.79 10.50
N HIS A 8 -20.32 0.60 10.18
CA HIS A 8 -19.79 -0.63 10.73
C HIS A 8 -18.34 -0.72 10.29
N ASP A 9 -17.40 -0.46 11.19
CA ASP A 9 -16.07 -1.03 11.10
C ASP A 9 -16.24 -2.54 11.33
N GLN A 10 -16.65 -3.24 10.27
CA GLN A 10 -16.57 -4.69 10.20
C GLN A 10 -15.08 -5.03 10.08
N GLN A 11 -14.35 -4.90 11.18
CA GLN A 11 -13.11 -5.64 11.40
C GLN A 11 -13.50 -7.12 11.47
N LYS A 12 -13.72 -7.75 10.30
CA LYS A 12 -13.69 -9.20 10.19
C LYS A 12 -12.33 -9.63 10.75
N LYS A 13 -12.33 -10.22 11.94
CA LYS A 13 -11.14 -10.84 12.57
C LYS A 13 -10.52 -11.81 11.58
N ASN A 14 -9.48 -11.37 10.88
CA ASN A 14 -8.67 -12.23 10.03
C ASN A 14 -7.82 -13.14 10.93
N ARG A 15 -7.83 -14.45 10.64
CA ARG A 15 -7.06 -15.49 11.37
C ARG A 15 -5.52 -15.38 11.19
N ARG A 16 -5.01 -14.35 10.51
CA ARG A 16 -3.57 -14.14 10.24
C ARG A 16 -3.21 -12.67 10.40
N ALA A 17 -2.02 -12.41 10.92
CA ALA A 17 -1.42 -11.09 10.96
C ALA A 17 -1.22 -10.55 9.54
N ALA A 18 -1.34 -9.22 9.39
CA ALA A 18 -0.95 -8.55 8.17
C ALA A 18 0.55 -8.77 7.91
N PRO A 19 0.98 -9.00 6.66
CA PRO A 19 2.40 -9.12 6.33
C PRO A 19 3.13 -7.81 6.62
N SER A 20 4.36 -7.92 7.13
CA SER A 20 5.21 -6.77 7.47
C SER A 20 6.67 -7.09 7.17
N ALA A 21 7.45 -6.06 6.87
CA ALA A 21 8.89 -6.13 6.72
C ALA A 21 9.53 -4.87 7.32
N GLU A 22 10.76 -5.00 7.82
CA GLU A 22 11.54 -3.88 8.33
C GLU A 22 12.58 -3.46 7.29
N PHE A 23 12.79 -2.16 7.13
CA PHE A 23 13.82 -1.59 6.28
C PHE A 23 14.37 -0.32 6.96
N SER A 24 15.60 0.03 6.62
CA SER A 24 16.28 1.22 7.14
C SER A 24 16.59 2.18 6.01
N VAL A 25 16.54 3.47 6.31
CA VAL A 25 16.87 4.55 5.39
C VAL A 25 18.00 5.41 5.94
N ASP A 26 18.72 6.06 5.04
CA ASP A 26 19.73 7.06 5.35
C ASP A 26 19.59 8.26 4.40
N ARG A 27 20.38 9.32 4.63
CA ARG A 27 20.30 10.55 3.83
C ARG A 27 20.50 10.35 2.32
N SER A 28 21.23 9.31 1.91
CA SER A 28 21.46 8.97 0.49
C SER A 28 20.42 7.99 -0.07
N ARG A 29 19.75 7.21 0.80
CA ARG A 29 18.75 6.20 0.46
C ARG A 29 17.47 6.46 1.26
N HIS A 30 16.81 7.57 0.95
CA HIS A 30 15.64 8.05 1.69
C HIS A 30 14.30 7.74 1.00
N LEU A 31 14.35 7.15 -0.20
CA LEU A 31 13.16 6.74 -0.96
C LEU A 31 12.87 5.25 -0.75
N MET A 32 11.59 4.91 -0.61
CA MET A 32 11.13 3.53 -0.50
C MET A 32 10.24 3.15 -1.69
N SER A 33 10.36 1.90 -2.14
CA SER A 33 9.50 1.35 -3.19
C SER A 33 9.24 -0.12 -2.92
N PHE A 34 8.02 -0.57 -3.20
CA PHE A 34 7.64 -1.97 -3.15
C PHE A 34 6.50 -2.22 -4.12
N LEU A 35 6.32 -3.49 -4.50
CA LEU A 35 5.12 -3.93 -5.21
C LEU A 35 4.70 -5.31 -4.73
N THR A 36 3.43 -5.64 -4.95
CA THR A 36 2.90 -6.99 -4.84
C THR A 36 1.81 -7.21 -5.90
N MET A 37 1.77 -8.41 -6.44
CA MET A 37 0.82 -8.80 -7.48
C MET A 37 -0.54 -9.12 -6.86
N LEU A 38 -1.61 -8.72 -7.55
CA LEU A 38 -2.96 -9.15 -7.24
C LEU A 38 -3.21 -10.51 -7.90
N GLY A 39 -3.13 -11.61 -7.15
CA GLY A 39 -3.27 -12.96 -7.70
C GLY A 39 -4.68 -13.55 -7.51
N PRO A 40 -5.28 -14.20 -8.55
CA PRO A 40 -4.85 -14.19 -9.94
C PRO A 40 -5.18 -12.84 -10.62
N SER A 41 -4.37 -12.42 -11.59
CA SER A 41 -4.66 -11.32 -12.54
C SER A 41 -3.71 -11.47 -13.75
N PRO A 42 -3.96 -10.76 -14.87
CA PRO A 42 -3.05 -10.77 -16.02
C PRO A 42 -1.67 -10.24 -15.60
N ASP A 43 -1.63 -8.98 -15.16
CA ASP A 43 -0.40 -8.33 -14.70
C ASP A 43 -0.67 -7.13 -13.76
N TRP A 44 -1.71 -7.25 -12.93
CA TRP A 44 -2.12 -6.17 -12.03
C TRP A 44 -1.36 -6.20 -10.71
N ASN A 45 -0.88 -5.04 -10.29
CA ASN A 45 -0.07 -4.87 -9.08
C ASN A 45 -0.61 -3.75 -8.19
N VAL A 46 -0.20 -3.76 -6.92
CA VAL A 46 -0.25 -2.58 -6.04
C VAL A 46 1.14 -2.31 -5.49
N GLY A 47 1.45 -1.06 -5.16
CA GLY A 47 2.77 -0.71 -4.66
C GLY A 47 2.98 0.78 -4.51
N LEU A 48 4.11 1.14 -3.89
CA LEU A 48 4.61 2.51 -3.84
C LEU A 48 5.87 2.62 -4.69
N SER A 49 6.03 3.76 -5.36
CA SER A 49 7.22 4.10 -6.12
C SER A 49 7.79 5.41 -5.61
N ALA A 50 9.08 5.39 -5.27
CA ALA A 50 9.85 6.54 -4.81
C ALA A 50 9.20 7.35 -3.66
N GLU A 51 8.60 6.68 -2.67
CA GLU A 51 8.02 7.35 -1.51
C GLU A 51 9.14 7.97 -0.66
N ASP A 52 9.14 9.30 -0.49
CA ASP A 52 10.18 10.01 0.23
C ASP A 52 9.91 10.04 1.74
N LEU A 53 10.78 9.39 2.50
CA LEU A 53 10.67 9.34 3.96
C LEU A 53 11.45 10.48 4.66
N CYS A 54 12.24 11.25 3.90
CA CYS A 54 12.97 12.41 4.40
C CYS A 54 12.07 13.66 4.44
N THR A 55 12.13 14.44 5.52
CA THR A 55 11.40 15.71 5.62
C THR A 55 12.28 16.91 5.33
N LYS A 56 11.66 18.04 4.97
CA LYS A 56 12.38 19.31 4.72
C LYS A 56 13.06 19.85 5.98
N GLU A 57 12.58 19.45 7.15
CA GLU A 57 13.10 19.81 8.47
C GLU A 57 14.28 18.92 8.91
N CYS A 58 14.95 18.24 7.97
CA CYS A 58 16.10 17.36 8.21
C CYS A 58 15.79 16.18 9.15
N GLY A 59 14.57 15.64 9.08
CA GLY A 59 14.09 14.52 9.87
C GLY A 59 13.49 13.38 9.04
N TRP A 60 12.83 12.44 9.73
CA TRP A 60 12.15 11.30 9.13
C TRP A 60 10.65 11.35 9.40
N VAL A 61 9.84 11.04 8.38
CA VAL A 61 8.39 10.89 8.55
C VAL A 61 8.09 9.83 9.61
N GLN A 62 7.17 10.13 10.53
CA GLN A 62 6.84 9.21 11.63
C GLN A 62 5.83 8.13 11.20
N ARG A 63 4.95 8.47 10.26
CA ARG A 63 3.92 7.55 9.76
C ARG A 63 3.41 8.02 8.39
N VAL A 64 3.31 7.08 7.46
CA VAL A 64 2.61 7.23 6.18
C VAL A 64 1.48 6.20 6.15
N VAL A 65 0.29 6.62 5.71
CA VAL A 65 -0.86 5.75 5.48
C VAL A 65 -1.41 6.09 4.10
N GLN A 66 -1.44 5.12 3.20
CA GLN A 66 -1.83 5.31 1.81
C GLN A 66 -2.79 4.20 1.39
N ASP A 67 -3.94 4.58 0.85
CA ASP A 67 -4.84 3.66 0.16
C ASP A 67 -4.28 3.39 -1.25
N MET A 68 -4.26 2.13 -1.65
CA MET A 68 -3.72 1.70 -2.94
C MET A 68 -4.83 1.12 -3.82
N ILE A 69 -4.75 1.42 -5.11
CA ILE A 69 -5.57 0.80 -6.17
C ILE A 69 -4.66 0.03 -7.12
N PRO A 70 -5.18 -1.00 -7.81
CA PRO A 70 -4.40 -1.74 -8.80
C PRO A 70 -3.91 -0.85 -9.94
N TRP A 71 -2.70 -1.15 -10.43
CA TRP A 71 -2.15 -0.63 -11.68
C TRP A 71 -1.75 -1.79 -12.60
N ASP A 72 -1.82 -1.55 -13.90
CA ASP A 72 -1.55 -2.51 -14.98
C ASP A 72 -0.09 -2.40 -15.43
N ALA A 73 0.61 -3.54 -15.54
CA ALA A 73 2.03 -3.54 -15.90
C ALA A 73 2.29 -3.40 -17.41
N GLY A 74 1.26 -3.54 -18.26
CA GLY A 74 1.34 -3.39 -19.71
C GLY A 74 2.06 -4.54 -20.44
N THR A 75 2.08 -5.71 -19.83
CA THR A 75 2.75 -6.93 -20.31
C THR A 75 1.78 -8.05 -20.69
N ASP A 76 0.54 -8.01 -20.19
CA ASP A 76 -0.56 -8.89 -20.56
C ASP A 76 -1.79 -8.05 -20.96
N SER A 77 -2.64 -8.55 -21.86
CA SER A 77 -3.85 -7.87 -22.35
C SER A 77 -5.14 -8.50 -21.84
N GLY A 78 -5.07 -9.43 -20.88
CA GLY A 78 -6.22 -9.98 -20.18
C GLY A 78 -7.09 -8.87 -19.55
N VAL A 79 -8.40 -9.07 -19.56
CA VAL A 79 -9.37 -8.07 -19.07
C VAL A 79 -10.08 -8.52 -17.79
N SER A 80 -9.79 -9.74 -17.34
CA SER A 80 -10.35 -10.40 -16.16
C SER A 80 -9.23 -10.95 -15.28
N TYR A 81 -9.57 -11.31 -14.04
CA TYR A 81 -8.65 -11.91 -13.09
C TYR A 81 -8.09 -13.27 -13.52
N GLU A 82 -8.80 -14.00 -14.38
CA GLU A 82 -8.43 -15.30 -14.94
C GLU A 82 -8.35 -15.21 -16.47
#